data_AF-A0A3S0DMY0-F1
#
_entry.id   AF-A0A3S0DMY0-F1
#
_cell.length_a   1.000
_cell.length_b   1.000
_cell.length_c   1.000
_cell.angle_alpha   90.00
_cell.angle_beta   90.00
_cell.angle_gamma   90.00
#
_symmetry.space_group_name_H-M   'P 1'
#
loop_
_entity.id
_entity.type
_entity.pdbx_description
1 polymer ?
#
loop_
_entity_poly.entity_id
_entity_poly.type
_entity_poly.pdbx_seq_one_letter_code
_entity_poly.pdbx_strand_id
1 'polypeptide(L)'
;MSSMNLNWAAIEADPKFQNLHRRKSRFLWGLMAFSVFYYFLLPIGAAYYQELFKTQIWGPVNIGLVFALSEFIVAWSIAVIYSKKANQEFDVLAAEIIANAQQIGGKK
;
A
#
# COMPACT_ATOMS: atom_id res chain seq x y z
N MET A 1 -17.32 -32.59 -5.70
CA MET A 1 -17.25 -31.43 -4.81
C MET A 1 -18.07 -30.32 -5.44
N SER A 2 -19.25 -30.02 -4.91
CA SER A 2 -20.15 -28.99 -5.43
C SER A 2 -19.48 -27.62 -5.30
N SER A 3 -19.16 -26.97 -6.41
CA SER A 3 -18.82 -25.56 -6.44
C SER A 3 -19.99 -24.78 -5.85
N MET A 4 -19.81 -24.22 -4.65
CA MET A 4 -20.72 -23.18 -4.16
C MET A 4 -20.71 -22.08 -5.22
N ASN A 5 -21.83 -21.91 -5.93
CA ASN A 5 -22.03 -20.76 -6.80
C ASN A 5 -22.23 -19.54 -5.90
N LEU A 6 -21.12 -19.01 -5.38
CA LEU A 6 -21.09 -17.77 -4.63
C LEU A 6 -21.60 -16.67 -5.56
N ASN A 7 -22.63 -15.94 -5.14
CA ASN A 7 -23.10 -14.79 -5.90
C ASN A 7 -22.14 -13.61 -5.67
N TRP A 8 -21.07 -13.56 -6.47
CA TRP A 8 -20.04 -12.53 -6.38
C TRP A 8 -20.60 -11.12 -6.56
N ALA A 9 -21.61 -10.94 -7.42
CA ALA A 9 -22.27 -9.65 -7.63
C ALA A 9 -23.00 -9.17 -6.37
N ALA A 10 -23.65 -10.08 -5.63
CA ALA A 10 -24.29 -9.75 -4.37
C ALA A 10 -23.28 -9.40 -3.27
N ILE A 11 -22.13 -10.06 -3.23
CA ILE A 11 -21.04 -9.76 -2.28
C ILE A 11 -20.37 -8.43 -2.63
N GLU A 12 -20.15 -8.16 -3.91
CA GLU A 12 -19.59 -6.89 -4.37
C GLU A 12 -20.53 -5.72 -4.08
N ALA A 13 -21.84 -5.90 -4.26
CA ALA A 13 -22.85 -4.89 -3.93
C ALA A 13 -23.04 -4.68 -2.41
N ASP A 14 -22.49 -5.56 -1.57
CA ASP A 14 -22.64 -5.47 -0.12
C ASP A 14 -21.97 -4.19 0.43
N PRO A 15 -22.69 -3.37 1.23
CA PRO A 15 -22.15 -2.13 1.78
C PRO A 15 -20.88 -2.32 2.63
N LYS A 16 -20.73 -3.46 3.33
CA LYS A 16 -19.52 -3.76 4.12
C LYS A 16 -18.34 -4.02 3.21
N PHE A 17 -18.53 -4.77 2.11
CA PHE A 17 -17.49 -4.98 1.11
C PHE A 17 -17.04 -3.67 0.46
N GLN A 18 -17.99 -2.82 0.07
CA GLN A 18 -17.67 -1.51 -0.50
C GLN A 18 -16.93 -0.60 0.50
N ASN A 19 -17.29 -0.65 1.79
CA ASN A 19 -16.58 0.08 2.84
C ASN A 19 -15.12 -0.39 2.98
N LEU A 20 -14.91 -1.72 3.06
CA LEU A 20 -13.58 -2.32 3.12
C LEU A 20 -12.75 -1.92 1.89
N HIS A 21 -13.30 -2.08 0.69
CA HIS A 21 -12.63 -1.76 -0.56
C HIS A 21 -12.23 -0.28 -0.61
N ARG A 22 -13.13 0.64 -0.27
CA ARG A 22 -12.84 2.08 -0.26
C ARG A 22 -11.75 2.45 0.75
N ARG A 23 -11.75 1.87 1.95
CA ARG A 23 -10.72 2.12 2.98
C ARG A 23 -9.36 1.60 2.53
N LYS A 24 -9.30 0.35 2.06
CA LYS A 24 -8.07 -0.27 1.56
C LYS A 24 -7.51 0.50 0.37
N SER A 25 -8.37 0.83 -0.59
CA SER A 25 -7.98 1.56 -1.80
C SER A 25 -7.41 2.94 -1.46
N ARG A 26 -8.10 3.74 -0.62
CA ARG A 26 -7.58 5.06 -0.21
C ARG A 26 -6.22 4.96 0.49
N PHE A 27 -6.06 3.98 1.37
CA PHE A 27 -4.80 3.76 2.07
C PHE A 27 -3.67 3.41 1.09
N LEU A 28 -3.90 2.44 0.20
CA LEU A 28 -2.94 2.03 -0.82
C LEU A 28 -2.56 3.16 -1.77
N TRP A 29 -3.54 3.90 -2.27
CA TRP A 29 -3.31 5.07 -3.13
C TRP A 29 -2.50 6.15 -2.42
N GLY A 30 -2.74 6.36 -1.11
CA GLY A 30 -1.93 7.28 -0.31
C GLY A 30 -0.47 6.84 -0.18
N LEU A 31 -0.24 5.56 0.16
CA LEU A 31 1.10 4.98 0.23
C LEU A 31 1.82 5.06 -1.13
N MET A 32 1.09 4.76 -2.22
CA MET A 32 1.63 4.82 -3.56
C MET A 32 2.00 6.24 -3.96
N ALA A 33 1.13 7.22 -3.73
CA ALA A 33 1.42 8.63 -4.03
C ALA A 33 2.67 9.12 -3.28
N PHE A 34 2.78 8.79 -2.00
CA PHE A 34 3.98 9.10 -1.21
C PHE A 34 5.23 8.41 -1.77
N SER A 35 5.16 7.11 -2.06
CA SER A 35 6.29 6.35 -2.59
C SER A 35 6.76 6.87 -3.95
N VAL A 36 5.82 7.18 -4.85
CA VAL A 36 6.12 7.72 -6.17
C VAL A 36 6.76 9.09 -6.03
N PHE A 37 6.18 9.97 -5.21
CA PHE A 37 6.74 11.29 -4.97
C PHE A 37 8.17 11.21 -4.44
N TYR A 38 8.41 10.37 -3.42
CA TYR A 38 9.73 10.21 -2.81
C TYR A 38 10.74 9.62 -3.80
N TYR A 39 10.36 8.54 -4.51
CA TYR A 39 11.21 7.90 -5.52
C TYR A 39 11.66 8.89 -6.61
N PHE A 40 10.78 9.78 -7.07
CA PHE A 40 11.12 10.77 -8.10
C PHE A 40 11.94 11.94 -7.56
N LEU A 41 12.01 12.17 -6.25
CA LEU A 41 12.92 13.19 -5.69
C LEU A 41 14.38 12.86 -5.99
N LEU A 42 14.75 11.58 -6.10
CA LEU A 42 16.12 11.17 -6.43
C LEU A 42 16.57 11.67 -7.82
N PRO A 43 15.91 11.30 -8.94
CA PRO A 43 16.31 11.77 -10.26
C PRO A 43 16.11 13.29 -10.43
N ILE A 44 15.06 13.87 -9.83
CA ILE A 44 14.85 15.33 -9.86
C ILE A 44 15.99 16.04 -9.10
N GLY A 45 16.33 15.57 -7.91
CA GLY A 45 17.43 16.07 -7.12
C GLY A 45 18.77 15.94 -7.84
N ALA A 46 19.04 14.78 -8.43
CA ALA A 46 20.26 14.53 -9.20
C ALA A 46 20.35 15.39 -10.47
N ALA A 47 19.23 15.68 -11.14
CA ALA A 47 19.24 16.48 -12.38
C ALA A 47 19.35 17.99 -12.11
N TYR A 48 18.56 18.50 -11.16
CA TYR A 48 18.39 19.95 -10.93
C TYR A 48 19.21 20.48 -9.74
N TYR A 49 19.57 19.64 -8.77
CA TYR A 49 20.28 20.03 -7.54
C TYR A 49 21.63 19.30 -7.43
N GLN A 50 22.40 19.33 -8.52
CA GLN A 50 23.67 18.60 -8.65
C GLN A 50 24.70 18.98 -7.57
N GLU A 51 24.79 20.26 -7.21
CA GLU A 51 25.73 20.73 -6.18
C GLU A 51 25.43 20.10 -4.81
N LEU A 52 24.14 20.04 -4.45
CA LEU A 52 23.69 19.37 -3.23
C LEU A 52 23.99 17.87 -3.29
N PHE A 53 23.63 17.19 -4.38
CA PHE A 53 23.83 15.74 -4.52
C PHE A 53 25.31 15.33 -4.54
N LYS A 54 26.20 16.21 -5.00
CA LYS A 54 27.66 16.00 -4.99
C LYS A 54 28.32 16.38 -3.68
N THR A 55 27.62 17.08 -2.77
CA THR A 55 28.17 17.50 -1.48
C THR A 55 28.56 16.27 -0.68
N GLN A 56 29.85 16.18 -0.36
CA GLN A 56 30.43 15.09 0.42
C GLN A 56 30.10 15.29 1.90
N ILE A 57 29.68 14.22 2.56
CA ILE A 57 29.40 14.19 4.00
C ILE A 57 30.61 13.59 4.72
N TRP A 58 31.10 12.44 4.25
CA TRP A 58 32.24 11.76 4.84
C TRP A 58 32.94 10.86 3.81
N GLY A 59 34.23 11.13 3.56
CA GLY A 59 35.00 10.41 2.56
C GLY A 59 34.30 10.43 1.19
N PRO A 60 34.10 9.28 0.52
CA PRO A 60 33.39 9.21 -0.76
C PRO A 60 31.86 9.29 -0.64
N VAL A 61 31.29 9.31 0.57
CA VAL A 61 29.84 9.36 0.79
C VAL A 61 29.34 10.79 0.58
N ASN A 62 28.45 10.95 -0.41
CA ASN A 62 27.76 12.22 -0.69
C ASN A 62 26.27 12.14 -0.35
N ILE A 63 25.59 13.30 -0.36
CA ILE A 63 24.16 13.39 -0.07
C ILE A 63 23.35 12.52 -1.04
N GLY A 64 23.71 12.47 -2.33
CA GLY A 64 23.00 11.66 -3.31
C GLY A 64 23.03 10.16 -2.98
N LEU A 65 24.17 9.65 -2.51
CA LEU A 65 24.31 8.26 -2.08
C LEU A 65 23.48 7.97 -0.82
N VAL A 66 23.49 8.89 0.14
CA VAL A 66 22.65 8.76 1.35
C VAL A 66 21.16 8.75 0.98
N PHE A 67 20.75 9.62 0.05
CA PHE A 67 19.37 9.65 -0.44
C PHE A 67 18.99 8.36 -1.17
N ALA A 68 19.89 7.83 -2.00
CA ALA A 68 19.68 6.54 -2.65
C ALA A 68 19.53 5.39 -1.65
N LEU A 69 20.27 5.42 -0.53
CA LEU A 69 20.14 4.44 0.54
C LEU A 69 18.84 4.62 1.35
N SER A 70 18.38 5.86 1.53
CA SER A 70 17.13 6.11 2.26
C SER A 70 15.89 5.60 1.51
N GLU A 71 15.93 5.48 0.17
CA GLU A 71 14.87 4.81 -0.62
C GLU A 71 14.57 3.39 -0.11
N PHE A 72 15.60 2.62 0.26
CA PHE A 72 15.43 1.27 0.80
C PHE A 72 14.74 1.30 2.16
N ILE A 73 15.14 2.24 3.03
CA ILE A 73 14.52 2.43 4.35
C ILE A 73 13.05 2.81 4.19
N VAL A 74 12.73 3.68 3.24
CA VAL A 74 11.36 4.08 2.92
C VAL A 74 10.55 2.89 2.42
N ALA A 75 11.09 2.09 1.50
CA ALA A 75 10.42 0.89 0.98
C ALA A 75 10.08 -0.12 2.10
N TRP A 76 11.04 -0.42 2.99
CA TRP A 76 10.80 -1.29 4.14
C TRP A 76 9.80 -0.68 5.12
N SER A 77 9.87 0.63 5.36
CA SER A 77 8.93 1.33 6.22
C SER A 77 7.50 1.22 5.68
N ILE A 78 7.32 1.43 4.37
CA ILE A 78 6.04 1.26 3.67
C ILE A 78 5.53 -0.17 3.82
N ALA A 79 6.38 -1.18 3.62
CA ALA A 79 6.01 -2.58 3.77
C ALA A 79 5.56 -2.93 5.19
N VAL A 80 6.28 -2.47 6.21
CA VAL A 80 5.94 -2.69 7.62
C VAL A 80 4.63 -1.98 8.00
N ILE A 81 4.47 -0.72 7.60
CA ILE A 81 3.25 0.07 7.83
C ILE A 81 2.04 -0.61 7.16
N TYR A 82 2.20 -1.04 5.91
CA TYR A 82 1.17 -1.76 5.18
C TYR A 82 0.81 -3.08 5.86
N SER A 83 1.79 -3.91 6.20
CA SER A 83 1.58 -5.22 6.85
C SER A 83 0.82 -5.08 8.16
N LYS A 84 1.23 -4.13 9.02
CA LYS A 84 0.55 -3.85 10.28
C LYS A 84 -0.90 -3.42 10.06
N LYS A 85 -1.15 -2.50 9.11
CA LYS A 85 -2.50 -2.00 8.81
C LYS A 85 -3.39 -3.09 8.22
N ALA A 86 -2.85 -3.93 7.33
CA ALA A 86 -3.58 -5.03 6.70
C ALA A 86 -4.02 -6.06 7.74
N ASN A 87 -3.09 -6.54 8.56
CA ASN A 87 -3.37 -7.57 9.57
C ASN A 87 -4.38 -7.10 10.63
N GLN A 88 -4.35 -5.82 10.99
CA GLN A 88 -5.20 -5.28 12.07
C GLN A 88 -6.61 -4.88 11.62
N GLU A 89 -6.77 -4.48 10.36
CA GLU A 89 -8.02 -3.86 9.90
C GLU A 89 -8.61 -4.59 8.70
N PHE A 90 -7.83 -4.80 7.64
CA PHE A 90 -8.37 -5.34 6.40
C PHE A 90 -8.68 -6.83 6.52
N ASP A 91 -7.82 -7.60 7.20
CA ASP A 91 -8.01 -9.03 7.38
C ASP A 91 -9.18 -9.35 8.31
N VAL A 92 -9.38 -8.53 9.36
CA VAL A 92 -10.53 -8.64 10.27
C VAL A 92 -11.84 -8.38 9.51
N LEU A 93 -11.90 -7.29 8.75
CA LEU A 93 -13.08 -6.95 7.94
C LEU A 93 -13.35 -7.99 6.84
N ALA A 94 -12.30 -8.53 6.23
CA ALA A 94 -12.42 -9.59 5.24
C ALA A 94 -12.96 -10.88 5.87
N ALA A 95 -12.47 -11.27 7.05
CA ALA A 95 -12.96 -12.44 7.78
C ALA A 95 -14.45 -12.32 8.13
N GLU A 96 -14.91 -11.12 8.53
CA GLU A 96 -16.34 -10.86 8.76
C GLU A 96 -17.18 -11.03 7.49
N ILE A 97 -16.70 -10.53 6.34
CA ILE A 97 -17.42 -10.67 5.06
C ILE A 97 -17.47 -12.14 4.64
N ILE A 98 -16.38 -12.89 4.78
CA ILE A 98 -16.31 -14.32 4.44
C ILE A 98 -17.27 -15.12 5.33
N ALA A 99 -17.30 -14.85 6.64
CA ALA A 99 -18.22 -15.52 7.57
C ALA A 99 -19.70 -15.28 7.21
N ASN A 100 -20.02 -14.09 6.68
CA ASN A 100 -21.38 -13.74 6.27
C ASN A 100 -21.69 -14.08 4.79
N ALA A 101 -20.69 -14.47 3.99
CA ALA A 101 -20.86 -14.74 2.57
C ALA A 101 -21.87 -15.88 2.28
N GLN A 102 -21.97 -16.86 3.20
CA GLN A 102 -22.97 -17.93 3.12
C GLN A 102 -24.41 -17.43 3.35
N GLN A 103 -24.60 -16.38 4.17
CA GLN A 103 -25.92 -15.77 4.39
C GLN A 103 -26.32 -14.84 3.23
N ILE A 104 -25.34 -14.15 2.62
CA ILE A 104 -25.56 -13.25 1.48
C ILE A 104 -25.90 -14.05 0.21
N GLY A 105 -25.22 -15.18 -0.03
CA GLY A 105 -25.48 -16.08 -1.17
C GLY A 105 -26.72 -16.99 -1.01
N GLY A 106 -27.35 -17.00 0.16
CA GLY A 106 -28.48 -17.88 0.50
C GLY A 106 -29.88 -17.27 0.30
N LYS A 107 -30.00 -15.97 0.00
CA LYS A 107 -31.28 -15.37 -0.38
C LYS A 107 -31.63 -15.75 -1.82
N LYS A 108 -32.32 -16.88 -1.97
CA LYS A 108 -33.33 -17.03 -3.03
C LYS A 108 -34.62 -16.36 -2.57
#